data_AF-A0A9P0AXM1-F1
#
_entry.id   AF-A0A9P0AXM1-F1
#
_cell.length_a   1.000
_cell.length_b   1.000
_cell.length_c   1.000
_cell.angle_alpha   90.00
_cell.angle_beta   90.00
_cell.angle_gamma   90.00
#
_symmetry.space_group_name_H-M   'P 1'
#
loop_
_entity.id
_entity.type
_entity.pdbx_description
1 polymer ?
#
loop_
_entity_poly.entity_id
_entity_poly.type
_entity_poly.pdbx_seq_one_letter_code
_entity_poly.pdbx_strand_id
1 'polypeptide(L)'
;MIEVSAKLLRGHVFLSGEIVECSISFSHPPSPSHKISQSHTDVFESLAWASAQIHCQCFTDSKIYKEKDNERVNQLTFADTSLGASSQDGKIEIATKPKILFCDLRLSPGQTKTFIYREKIPSDSPPSYRGQLVKYSYKITIGTQRVNSPVKLLRVPIRVLPLCEAVLSEAGALCNDTTEELTPANPFLEIQQKETPLDMALQSLQNITARRNPNFYMISNTWGKVARFCIFKPAYKLGEDIIGTFDFTVATVNCMQVSVSLQCEEETFIDVNNENSKQVRIITYSKHHEVCLGYKYTQLILPIPLHVTPAFTTQLVSLKWRLHFEFVTSTNKQLATPDLDQFDWQAPSDVPIETMVWSLPIRLYSTIPIHVAQGVQSNTIHSLKMY
;
A
#
# COMPACT_ATOMS: atom_id res chain seq x y z
N MET A 1 12.58 2.78 -36.63
CA MET A 1 12.54 2.38 -35.20
C MET A 1 12.16 3.59 -34.37
N ILE A 2 11.23 3.43 -33.43
CA ILE A 2 10.88 4.47 -32.44
C ILE A 2 11.06 3.90 -31.04
N GLU A 3 11.71 4.64 -30.16
CA GLU A 3 11.81 4.33 -28.74
C GLU A 3 10.81 5.20 -27.96
N VAL A 4 9.89 4.54 -27.25
CA VAL A 4 8.97 5.20 -26.33
C VAL A 4 9.53 5.03 -24.94
N SER A 5 9.65 6.11 -24.18
CA SER A 5 10.06 6.08 -22.78
C SER A 5 9.06 6.84 -21.92
N ALA A 6 8.78 6.31 -20.74
CA ALA A 6 7.89 6.92 -19.76
C ALA A 6 8.66 7.06 -18.45
N LYS A 7 8.67 8.28 -17.90
CA LYS A 7 9.35 8.63 -16.64
C LYS A 7 8.34 9.23 -15.66
N LEU A 8 8.24 8.64 -14.48
CA LEU A 8 7.45 9.20 -13.38
C LEU A 8 8.24 10.31 -12.68
N LEU A 9 7.67 11.51 -12.57
CA LEU A 9 8.39 12.68 -12.07
C LEU A 9 8.56 12.66 -10.54
N ARG A 10 7.54 12.19 -9.80
CA ARG A 10 7.48 12.20 -8.33
C ARG A 10 7.73 10.82 -7.68
N GLY A 11 8.15 9.84 -8.47
CA GLY A 11 8.32 8.45 -8.03
C GLY A 11 7.18 7.53 -8.46
N HIS A 12 7.21 6.27 -8.01
CA HIS A 12 6.29 5.22 -8.44
C HIS A 12 5.20 4.87 -7.42
N VAL A 13 5.12 5.62 -6.31
CA VAL A 13 4.12 5.44 -5.25
C VAL A 13 3.28 6.71 -5.16
N PHE A 14 1.96 6.54 -5.05
CA PHE A 14 0.97 7.62 -4.99
C PHE A 14 -0.10 7.29 -3.95
N LEU A 15 -0.81 8.31 -3.47
CA LEU A 15 -2.02 8.14 -2.66
C LEU A 15 -3.27 8.06 -3.54
N SER A 16 -4.31 7.42 -3.02
CA SER A 16 -5.64 7.46 -3.64
C SER A 16 -6.12 8.91 -3.68
N GLY A 17 -6.63 9.37 -4.83
CA GLY A 17 -6.97 10.79 -5.04
C GLY A 17 -5.82 11.69 -5.52
N GLU A 18 -4.57 11.22 -5.53
CA GLU A 18 -3.42 12.02 -5.98
C GLU A 18 -3.34 12.12 -7.52
N ILE A 19 -2.75 13.21 -8.03
CA ILE A 19 -2.48 13.40 -9.45
C ILE A 19 -1.15 12.74 -9.81
N VAL A 20 -1.22 11.79 -10.74
CA VAL A 20 -0.05 11.12 -11.32
C VAL A 20 0.47 11.94 -12.49
N GLU A 21 1.76 12.25 -12.47
CA GLU A 21 2.45 12.94 -13.56
C GLU A 21 3.53 12.05 -14.18
N CYS A 22 3.37 11.77 -15.47
CA CYS A 22 4.27 10.94 -16.25
C CYS A 22 4.75 11.70 -17.49
N SER A 23 6.07 11.84 -17.63
CA SER A 23 6.71 12.37 -18.82
C SER A 23 6.91 11.25 -19.83
N ILE A 24 6.29 11.36 -21.00
CA ILE A 24 6.31 10.34 -22.05
C ILE A 24 7.05 10.91 -23.25
N SER A 25 8.18 10.31 -23.60
CA SER A 25 9.06 10.74 -24.68
C SER A 25 9.07 9.72 -25.81
N PHE A 26 8.88 10.22 -27.02
CA PHE A 26 8.97 9.46 -28.26
C PHE A 26 10.24 9.91 -28.98
N SER A 27 11.19 9.00 -29.15
CA SER A 27 12.49 9.26 -29.74
C SER A 27 12.69 8.44 -30.99
N HIS A 28 13.09 9.09 -32.08
CA HIS A 28 13.62 8.40 -33.24
C HIS A 28 15.15 8.41 -33.14
N PRO A 29 15.81 7.26 -32.87
CA PRO A 29 17.26 7.21 -32.72
C PRO A 29 17.96 7.64 -34.03
N PRO A 30 19.16 8.22 -33.95
CA PRO A 30 19.91 8.62 -35.14
C PRO A 30 20.17 7.41 -36.04
N SER A 31 20.00 7.58 -37.34
CA SER A 31 20.31 6.55 -38.32
C SER A 31 21.82 6.25 -38.31
N PRO A 32 22.25 4.98 -38.35
CA PRO A 32 23.66 4.66 -38.54
C PRO A 32 24.14 5.25 -39.88
N SER A 33 25.37 5.76 -39.90
CA SER A 33 26.01 6.52 -41.00
C SER A 33 26.04 5.84 -42.38
N HIS A 34 25.58 4.60 -42.49
CA HIS A 34 25.64 3.77 -43.71
C HIS A 34 24.30 3.60 -44.45
N LYS A 35 23.20 4.21 -43.99
CA LYS A 35 21.92 4.20 -44.74
C LYS A 35 21.70 5.53 -45.45
N ILE A 36 22.09 5.60 -46.72
CA ILE A 36 21.77 6.73 -47.61
C ILE A 36 20.27 6.61 -47.95
N SER A 37 19.45 7.51 -47.41
CA SER A 37 18.02 7.58 -47.72
C SER A 37 17.81 8.00 -49.18
N GLN A 38 17.02 7.23 -49.93
CA GLN A 38 16.74 7.51 -51.35
C GLN A 38 15.55 8.48 -51.55
N SER A 39 14.79 8.78 -50.50
CA SER A 39 13.70 9.75 -50.53
C SER A 39 13.62 10.59 -49.24
N HIS A 40 12.96 11.75 -49.30
CA HIS A 40 12.72 12.62 -48.14
C HIS A 40 11.70 12.01 -47.15
N THR A 41 10.84 11.10 -47.61
CA THR A 41 9.82 10.43 -46.78
C THR A 41 10.38 9.26 -45.97
N ASP A 42 11.42 8.59 -46.46
CA ASP A 42 12.04 7.43 -45.79
C ASP A 42 12.89 7.82 -44.57
N VAL A 43 13.11 9.12 -44.36
CA VAL A 43 13.86 9.67 -43.23
C VAL A 43 12.99 9.79 -41.98
N PHE A 44 11.67 9.95 -42.14
CA PHE A 44 10.77 10.21 -41.01
C PHE A 44 10.07 8.95 -40.55
N GLU A 45 9.97 8.81 -39.23
CA GLU A 45 9.10 7.82 -38.63
C GLU A 45 7.79 8.47 -38.22
N SER A 46 6.67 7.88 -38.64
CA SER A 46 5.32 8.41 -38.38
C SER A 46 4.56 7.54 -37.38
N LEU A 47 4.09 8.15 -36.30
CA LEU A 47 3.19 7.57 -35.33
C LEU A 47 1.77 8.06 -35.62
N ALA A 48 0.86 7.12 -35.83
CA ALA A 48 -0.55 7.41 -36.10
C ALA A 48 -1.22 8.04 -34.88
N TRP A 49 -0.95 7.55 -33.68
CA TRP A 49 -1.50 8.12 -32.45
C TRP A 49 -0.75 7.60 -31.21
N ALA A 50 -0.95 8.29 -30.09
CA ALA A 50 -0.67 7.74 -28.78
C ALA A 50 -1.70 8.22 -27.76
N SER A 51 -2.03 7.35 -26.82
CA SER A 51 -2.94 7.63 -25.71
C SER A 51 -2.50 6.92 -24.44
N ALA A 52 -2.85 7.48 -23.29
CA ALA A 52 -2.48 6.98 -21.98
C ALA A 52 -3.68 6.91 -21.05
N GLN A 53 -3.69 5.91 -20.17
CA GLN A 53 -4.73 5.72 -19.15
C GLN A 53 -4.20 4.96 -17.93
N ILE A 54 -4.84 5.12 -16.78
CA ILE A 54 -4.54 4.38 -15.54
C ILE A 54 -5.53 3.23 -15.39
N HIS A 55 -5.01 2.03 -15.15
CA HIS A 55 -5.80 0.81 -14.91
C HIS A 55 -5.49 0.21 -13.55
N CYS A 56 -6.52 -0.24 -12.84
CA CYS A 56 -6.43 -1.17 -11.73
C CYS A 56 -6.95 -2.55 -12.16
N GLN A 57 -6.10 -3.56 -12.04
CA GLN A 57 -6.45 -4.95 -12.31
C GLN A 57 -6.57 -5.70 -10.99
N CYS A 58 -7.72 -6.35 -10.78
CA CYS A 58 -7.98 -7.26 -9.69
C CYS A 58 -7.73 -8.71 -10.15
N PHE A 59 -6.93 -9.45 -9.40
CA PHE A 59 -6.71 -10.88 -9.58
C PHE A 59 -7.21 -11.59 -8.33
N THR A 60 -8.02 -12.62 -8.53
CA THR A 60 -8.63 -13.41 -7.45
C THR A 60 -8.28 -14.87 -7.64
N ASP A 61 -8.23 -15.63 -6.55
CA ASP A 61 -8.23 -17.09 -6.68
C ASP A 61 -9.57 -17.54 -7.32
N SER A 62 -9.48 -18.61 -8.11
CA SER A 62 -10.58 -19.29 -8.80
C SER A 62 -11.78 -19.65 -7.90
N LYS A 63 -11.56 -19.74 -6.58
CA LYS A 63 -12.58 -20.08 -5.57
C LYS A 63 -13.45 -18.91 -5.13
N ILE A 64 -13.08 -17.67 -5.44
CA ILE A 64 -13.84 -16.48 -5.04
C ILE A 64 -14.86 -16.19 -6.14
N TYR A 65 -16.11 -15.95 -5.75
CA TYR A 65 -17.22 -15.71 -6.69
C TYR A 65 -16.85 -14.66 -7.72
N LYS A 66 -16.70 -15.10 -8.97
CA LYS A 66 -16.76 -14.24 -10.14
C LYS A 66 -18.24 -13.94 -10.32
N GLU A 67 -18.68 -12.74 -10.00
CA GLU A 67 -20.00 -12.29 -10.44
C GLU A 67 -20.18 -12.67 -11.90
N LYS A 68 -21.30 -13.34 -12.21
CA LYS A 68 -21.67 -13.64 -13.59
C LYS A 68 -21.71 -12.30 -14.33
N ASP A 69 -20.77 -12.14 -15.25
CA ASP A 69 -20.68 -11.03 -16.19
C ASP A 69 -22.07 -10.73 -16.76
N ASN A 70 -22.65 -9.60 -16.38
CA ASN A 70 -23.60 -8.85 -17.21
C ASN A 70 -23.75 -7.43 -16.65
N GLU A 71 -23.60 -6.45 -17.55
CA GLU A 71 -23.89 -5.02 -17.40
C GLU A 71 -22.78 -4.05 -16.94
N ARG A 72 -22.00 -4.28 -15.86
CA ARG A 72 -20.98 -3.28 -15.43
C ARG A 72 -19.65 -3.32 -16.19
N VAL A 73 -19.24 -4.49 -16.70
CA VAL A 73 -17.95 -4.66 -17.40
C VAL A 73 -17.90 -3.85 -18.69
N ASN A 74 -19.01 -3.78 -19.43
CA ASN A 74 -19.09 -3.07 -20.72
C ASN A 74 -18.95 -1.55 -20.61
N GLN A 75 -19.14 -0.94 -19.42
CA GLN A 75 -18.93 0.50 -19.22
C GLN A 75 -17.51 0.85 -18.79
N LEU A 76 -16.79 -0.06 -18.11
CA LEU A 76 -15.42 0.16 -17.63
C LEU A 76 -14.37 -0.29 -18.65
N THR A 77 -14.69 -1.29 -19.47
CA THR A 77 -13.89 -1.61 -20.64
C THR A 77 -14.32 -0.68 -21.77
N PHE A 78 -13.48 0.28 -22.13
CA PHE A 78 -13.52 0.89 -23.46
C PHE A 78 -13.09 -0.17 -24.51
N ALA A 79 -13.87 -1.25 -24.63
CA ALA A 79 -13.59 -2.42 -25.46
C ALA A 79 -13.46 -2.03 -26.94
N ASP A 80 -14.03 -0.89 -27.34
CA ASP A 80 -13.93 -0.33 -28.69
C ASP A 80 -12.70 0.58 -28.90
N THR A 81 -11.86 0.77 -27.88
CA THR A 81 -10.60 1.52 -28.01
C THR A 81 -9.41 0.57 -28.05
N SER A 82 -8.38 0.94 -28.80
CA SER A 82 -7.10 0.22 -28.95
C SER A 82 -6.32 -0.01 -27.64
N LEU A 83 -6.79 0.57 -26.53
CA LEU A 83 -6.26 0.37 -25.20
C LEU A 83 -7.12 -0.55 -24.33
N GLY A 84 -8.23 -1.08 -24.87
CA GLY A 84 -9.06 -2.10 -24.26
C GLY A 84 -8.20 -3.31 -23.95
N ALA A 85 -7.82 -3.46 -22.67
CA ALA A 85 -7.01 -4.57 -22.25
C ALA A 85 -7.88 -5.82 -22.20
N SER A 86 -7.82 -6.65 -23.25
CA SER A 86 -8.11 -8.08 -23.12
C SER A 86 -7.04 -8.68 -22.19
N SER A 87 -7.28 -8.56 -20.89
CA SER A 87 -6.44 -9.10 -19.83
C SER A 87 -6.69 -10.60 -19.77
N GLN A 88 -5.69 -11.42 -20.09
CA GLN A 88 -5.82 -12.87 -20.13
C GLN A 88 -6.11 -13.52 -18.76
N ASP A 89 -5.98 -12.81 -17.62
CA ASP A 89 -6.16 -13.43 -16.28
C ASP A 89 -6.78 -12.53 -15.17
N GLY A 90 -6.90 -11.21 -15.33
CA GLY A 90 -7.36 -10.30 -14.25
C GLY A 90 -8.52 -9.37 -14.66
N LYS A 91 -9.52 -9.21 -13.79
CA LYS A 91 -10.67 -8.31 -13.98
C LYS A 91 -10.21 -6.85 -13.87
N ILE A 92 -10.65 -6.00 -14.78
CA ILE A 92 -10.42 -4.55 -14.66
C ILE A 92 -11.42 -4.02 -13.63
N GLU A 93 -10.90 -3.58 -12.50
CA GLU A 93 -11.72 -2.98 -11.44
C GLU A 93 -11.96 -1.50 -11.73
N ILE A 94 -10.91 -0.81 -12.22
CA ILE A 94 -10.96 0.63 -12.50
C ILE A 94 -10.15 0.94 -13.75
N ALA A 95 -10.70 1.81 -14.60
CA ALA A 95 -9.99 2.43 -15.71
C ALA A 95 -10.35 3.92 -15.78
N THR A 96 -9.35 4.80 -15.86
CA THR A 96 -9.58 6.22 -16.13
C THR A 96 -9.91 6.45 -17.60
N LYS A 97 -10.51 7.59 -17.93
CA LYS A 97 -10.77 7.96 -19.33
C LYS A 97 -9.43 8.06 -20.09
N PRO A 98 -9.28 7.42 -21.26
CA PRO A 98 -8.10 7.57 -22.09
C PRO A 98 -7.84 9.03 -22.46
N LYS A 99 -6.60 9.51 -22.24
CA LYS A 99 -6.14 10.81 -22.71
C LYS A 99 -5.28 10.64 -23.94
N ILE A 100 -5.65 11.34 -25.01
CA ILE A 100 -4.89 11.37 -26.26
C ILE A 100 -3.67 12.28 -26.06
N LEU A 101 -2.49 11.77 -26.41
CA LEU A 101 -1.23 12.54 -26.39
C LEU A 101 -1.02 13.25 -27.74
N PHE A 102 -1.30 12.56 -28.84
CA PHE A 102 -1.30 13.11 -30.21
C PHE A 102 -2.06 12.18 -31.17
N CYS A 103 -2.46 12.71 -32.34
CA CYS A 103 -3.17 12.00 -33.41
C CYS A 103 -2.41 11.93 -34.76
N ASP A 104 -1.22 12.53 -34.84
CA ASP A 104 -0.22 12.34 -35.90
C ASP A 104 1.09 12.93 -35.38
N LEU A 105 2.15 12.15 -35.35
CA LEU A 105 3.47 12.62 -34.97
C LEU A 105 4.53 12.07 -35.90
N ARG A 106 5.22 12.97 -36.60
CA ARG A 106 6.41 12.67 -37.40
C ARG A 106 7.66 13.07 -36.65
N LEU A 107 8.64 12.18 -36.62
CA LEU A 107 9.94 12.42 -35.99
C LEU A 107 11.06 12.24 -37.01
N SER A 108 11.98 13.20 -37.08
CA SER A 108 13.24 13.08 -37.82
C SER A 108 14.28 12.29 -37.02
N PRO A 109 15.34 11.74 -37.67
CA PRO A 109 16.38 10.99 -36.97
C PRO A 109 17.08 11.85 -35.92
N GLY A 110 17.19 11.34 -34.70
CA GLY A 110 17.69 12.07 -33.53
C GLY A 110 16.65 12.95 -32.84
N GLN A 111 15.45 13.14 -33.42
CA GLN A 111 14.41 13.96 -32.80
C GLN A 111 13.71 13.20 -31.67
N THR A 112 13.49 13.91 -30.57
CA THR A 112 12.68 13.44 -29.45
C THR A 112 11.57 14.45 -29.15
N LYS A 113 10.34 13.96 -29.00
CA LYS A 113 9.20 14.77 -28.55
C LYS A 113 8.64 14.22 -27.25
N THR A 114 8.44 15.09 -26.29
CA THR A 114 8.00 14.73 -24.93
C THR A 114 6.64 15.35 -24.64
N PHE A 115 5.76 14.55 -24.03
CA PHE A 115 4.43 14.94 -23.59
C PHE A 115 4.29 14.69 -22.08
N ILE A 116 3.49 15.49 -21.40
CA ILE A 116 3.20 15.31 -19.97
C ILE A 116 1.79 14.76 -19.82
N TYR A 117 1.69 13.53 -19.33
CA TYR A 117 0.43 12.92 -18.93
C TYR A 117 0.14 13.26 -17.46
N ARG A 118 -1.03 13.86 -17.20
CA ARG A 118 -1.54 14.14 -15.85
C ARG A 118 -2.92 13.53 -15.69
N GLU A 119 -3.10 12.69 -14.67
CA GLU A 119 -4.39 12.07 -14.36
C GLU A 119 -4.55 11.86 -12.86
N LYS A 120 -5.76 12.11 -12.34
CA LYS A 120 -6.08 11.90 -10.92
C LYS A 120 -6.47 10.44 -10.70
N ILE A 121 -5.86 9.78 -9.73
CA ILE A 121 -6.31 8.46 -9.28
C ILE A 121 -7.68 8.61 -8.60
N PRO A 122 -8.70 7.82 -8.95
CA PRO A 122 -9.99 7.88 -8.26
C PRO A 122 -9.83 7.70 -6.75
N SER A 123 -10.53 8.51 -5.94
CA SER A 123 -10.47 8.43 -4.47
C SER A 123 -10.99 7.10 -3.96
N ASP A 124 -12.06 6.60 -4.58
CA ASP A 124 -12.83 5.44 -4.13
C ASP A 124 -12.22 4.12 -4.66
N SER A 125 -10.95 4.18 -5.05
CA SER A 125 -10.24 3.09 -5.67
C SER A 125 -9.57 2.18 -4.64
N PRO A 126 -9.54 0.85 -4.86
CA PRO A 126 -8.83 -0.05 -3.95
C PRO A 126 -7.33 0.27 -4.01
N PRO A 127 -6.59 0.20 -2.90
CA PRO A 127 -5.14 0.40 -2.94
C PRO A 127 -4.44 -0.73 -3.69
N SER A 128 -3.18 -0.50 -4.07
CA SER A 128 -2.30 -1.57 -4.56
C SER A 128 -1.99 -2.53 -3.44
N TYR A 129 -2.37 -3.79 -3.64
CA TYR A 129 -2.23 -4.86 -2.63
C TYR A 129 -1.87 -6.18 -3.30
N ARG A 130 -1.08 -7.01 -2.61
CA ARG A 130 -0.72 -8.36 -3.04
C ARG A 130 -0.86 -9.31 -1.86
N GLY A 131 -2.06 -9.86 -1.70
CA GLY A 131 -2.40 -10.86 -0.69
C GLY A 131 -2.27 -12.29 -1.21
N GLN A 132 -2.82 -13.22 -0.43
CA GLN A 132 -2.94 -14.63 -0.81
C GLN A 132 -4.22 -14.90 -1.59
N LEU A 133 -5.29 -14.15 -1.30
CA LEU A 133 -6.61 -14.34 -1.93
C LEU A 133 -6.84 -13.36 -3.08
N VAL A 134 -6.41 -12.10 -2.89
CA VAL A 134 -6.65 -11.01 -3.84
C VAL A 134 -5.37 -10.22 -4.12
N LYS A 135 -5.23 -9.75 -5.36
CA LYS A 135 -4.20 -8.81 -5.76
C LYS A 135 -4.79 -7.66 -6.57
N TYR A 136 -4.52 -6.43 -6.16
CA TYR A 136 -4.81 -5.21 -6.91
C TYR A 136 -3.52 -4.62 -7.47
N SER A 137 -3.44 -4.49 -8.79
CA SER A 137 -2.25 -4.00 -9.50
C SER A 137 -2.59 -2.78 -10.34
N TYR A 138 -1.90 -1.67 -10.08
CA TYR A 138 -2.06 -0.44 -10.87
C TYR A 138 -0.97 -0.31 -11.93
N LYS A 139 -1.39 0.14 -13.13
CA LYS A 139 -0.48 0.40 -14.25
C LYS A 139 -0.97 1.62 -15.03
N ILE A 140 -0.05 2.49 -15.43
CA ILE A 140 -0.29 3.45 -16.52
C ILE A 140 -0.02 2.70 -17.82
N THR A 141 -1.01 2.60 -18.68
CA THR A 141 -0.89 1.96 -19.99
C THR A 141 -0.83 3.05 -21.05
N ILE A 142 0.31 3.16 -21.73
CA ILE A 142 0.51 4.01 -22.89
C ILE A 142 0.40 3.13 -24.13
N GLY A 143 -0.64 3.33 -24.92
CA GLY A 143 -0.75 2.71 -26.24
C GLY A 143 -0.30 3.67 -27.32
N THR A 144 0.39 3.13 -28.30
CA THR A 144 0.81 3.88 -29.47
C THR A 144 0.84 2.97 -30.68
N GLN A 145 0.63 3.56 -31.84
CA GLN A 145 0.65 2.85 -33.10
C GLN A 145 1.58 3.58 -34.07
N ARG A 146 2.57 2.86 -34.58
CA ARG A 146 3.31 3.29 -35.78
C ARG A 146 2.45 3.04 -37.01
N VAL A 147 2.49 3.93 -37.98
CA VAL A 147 1.74 3.77 -39.24
C VAL A 147 2.09 2.41 -39.87
N ASN A 148 1.08 1.67 -40.33
CA ASN A 148 1.19 0.32 -40.89
C ASN A 148 1.76 -0.75 -39.92
N SER A 149 1.72 -0.51 -38.61
CA SER A 149 2.17 -1.47 -37.59
C SER A 149 1.05 -1.77 -36.58
N PRO A 150 1.10 -2.92 -35.88
CA PRO A 150 0.18 -3.21 -34.79
C PRO A 150 0.40 -2.24 -33.62
N VAL A 151 -0.65 -2.07 -32.83
CA VAL A 151 -0.61 -1.27 -31.59
C VAL A 151 0.35 -1.91 -30.60
N LYS A 152 1.18 -1.08 -29.97
CA LYS A 152 2.10 -1.47 -28.92
C LYS A 152 1.74 -0.76 -27.61
N LEU A 153 1.82 -1.50 -26.50
CA LEU A 153 1.45 -1.02 -25.17
C LEU A 153 2.68 -0.99 -24.25
N LEU A 154 3.04 0.18 -23.76
CA LEU A 154 3.99 0.36 -22.67
C LEU A 154 3.22 0.42 -21.35
N ARG A 155 3.55 -0.45 -20.40
CA ARG A 155 2.89 -0.52 -19.08
C ARG A 155 3.86 -0.08 -17.99
N VAL A 156 3.53 1.00 -17.31
CA VAL A 156 4.31 1.55 -16.20
C VAL A 156 3.61 1.18 -14.88
N PRO A 157 4.15 0.25 -14.08
CA PRO A 157 3.56 -0.11 -12.80
C PRO A 157 3.65 1.07 -11.83
N ILE A 158 2.55 1.32 -11.11
CA ILE A 158 2.52 2.28 -10.00
C ILE A 158 1.93 1.60 -8.78
N ARG A 159 2.28 2.10 -7.60
CA ARG A 159 1.74 1.64 -6.33
C ARG A 159 0.84 2.73 -5.76
N VAL A 160 -0.41 2.39 -5.48
CA VAL A 160 -1.40 3.27 -4.87
C VAL A 160 -1.58 2.88 -3.40
N LEU A 161 -1.44 3.84 -2.51
CA LEU A 161 -1.68 3.67 -1.08
C LEU A 161 -3.08 4.18 -0.72
N PRO A 162 -3.77 3.54 0.24
CA PRO A 162 -5.09 3.98 0.65
C PRO A 162 -4.96 5.31 1.39
N LEU A 163 -5.89 6.23 1.14
CA LEU A 163 -6.04 7.44 1.95
C LEU A 163 -7.39 7.34 2.66
N CYS A 164 -7.38 7.45 3.99
CA CYS A 164 -8.60 7.26 4.78
C CYS A 164 -9.57 8.41 4.50
N GLU A 165 -10.76 8.09 3.99
CA GLU A 165 -11.77 9.07 3.59
C GLU A 165 -12.29 9.94 4.76
N ALA A 166 -12.34 9.37 5.97
CA ALA A 166 -12.66 10.13 7.18
C ALA A 166 -11.68 11.30 7.42
N VAL A 167 -10.42 11.15 7.02
CA VAL A 167 -9.39 12.19 7.15
C VAL A 167 -9.58 13.30 6.12
N LEU A 168 -10.11 12.97 4.93
CA LEU A 168 -10.47 13.95 3.91
C LEU A 168 -11.71 14.75 4.30
N SER A 169 -12.69 14.13 4.96
CA SER A 169 -13.93 14.78 5.38
C SER A 169 -13.72 15.73 6.57
N GLU A 170 -12.85 15.37 7.53
CA GLU A 170 -12.45 16.27 8.63
C GLU A 170 -11.59 17.44 8.12
N ALA A 171 -10.68 17.19 7.16
CA ALA A 171 -9.92 18.25 6.51
C ALA A 171 -10.83 19.19 5.70
N GLY A 172 -11.78 18.65 4.93
CA GLY A 172 -12.75 19.44 4.17
C GLY A 172 -13.69 20.29 5.04
N ALA A 173 -14.05 19.79 6.23
CA ALA A 173 -14.85 20.56 7.18
C ALA A 173 -14.08 21.73 7.81
N LEU A 174 -12.76 21.59 8.00
CA LEU A 174 -11.87 22.69 8.41
C LEU A 174 -11.67 23.73 7.27
N CYS A 175 -11.90 23.33 6.02
CA CYS A 175 -11.83 24.20 4.84
C CYS A 175 -13.12 24.98 4.55
N ASN A 176 -14.23 24.70 5.26
CA ASN A 176 -15.48 25.41 5.04
C ASN A 176 -15.47 26.75 5.80
N ASP A 177 -15.12 27.81 5.05
CA ASP A 177 -15.80 29.12 5.04
C ASP A 177 -15.82 30.01 6.29
N THR A 178 -14.99 29.81 7.33
CA THR A 178 -14.98 30.76 8.48
C THR A 178 -13.62 31.35 8.86
N THR A 179 -12.50 30.84 8.35
CA THR A 179 -11.16 31.35 8.69
C THR A 179 -10.54 32.26 7.64
N GLU A 180 -10.94 32.20 6.36
CA GLU A 180 -10.40 33.10 5.31
C GLU A 180 -10.83 34.57 5.49
N GLU A 181 -11.96 34.87 6.15
CA GLU A 181 -12.40 36.26 6.39
C GLU A 181 -11.76 36.94 7.62
N LEU A 182 -11.06 36.18 8.49
CA LEU A 182 -10.57 36.68 9.78
C LEU A 182 -9.04 36.77 9.90
N THR A 183 -8.28 36.32 8.90
CA THR A 183 -6.82 36.51 8.91
C THR A 183 -6.49 37.94 8.52
N PRO A 184 -5.79 38.73 9.36
CA PRO A 184 -5.39 40.09 8.99
C PRO A 184 -4.50 40.01 7.75
N ALA A 185 -4.96 40.64 6.66
CA ALA A 185 -4.24 40.70 5.39
C ALA A 185 -2.94 41.50 5.57
N ASN A 186 -1.87 40.81 5.96
CA ASN A 186 -0.55 41.40 6.07
C ASN A 186 0.10 41.42 4.67
N PRO A 187 0.29 42.59 4.06
CA PRO A 187 0.82 42.71 2.70
C PRO A 187 2.31 42.34 2.58
N PHE A 188 2.99 42.04 3.69
CA PHE A 188 4.39 41.59 3.72
C PHE A 188 4.56 40.08 3.98
N LEU A 189 3.47 39.35 4.27
CA LEU A 189 3.50 37.90 4.37
C LEU A 189 3.34 37.32 2.96
N GLU A 190 4.29 36.49 2.53
CA GLU A 190 4.18 35.72 1.29
C GLU A 190 2.83 35.01 1.27
N ILE A 191 2.11 35.11 0.15
CA ILE A 191 0.84 34.40 -0.07
C ILE A 191 1.12 32.92 0.18
N GLN A 192 0.69 32.39 1.33
CA GLN A 192 0.86 30.97 1.62
C GLN A 192 0.21 30.21 0.45
N GLN A 193 1.01 29.39 -0.25
CA GLN A 193 0.47 28.50 -1.27
C GLN A 193 -0.65 27.69 -0.62
N LYS A 194 -1.86 27.82 -1.16
CA LYS A 194 -3.04 27.12 -0.65
C LYS A 194 -2.69 25.64 -0.53
N GLU A 195 -2.63 25.14 0.70
CA GLU A 195 -2.26 23.75 0.97
C GLU A 195 -3.18 22.83 0.18
N THR A 196 -2.60 21.84 -0.50
CA THR A 196 -3.44 20.93 -1.28
C THR A 196 -4.28 20.08 -0.33
N PRO A 197 -5.49 19.65 -0.71
CA PRO A 197 -6.30 18.76 0.13
C PRO A 197 -5.56 17.48 0.57
N LEU A 198 -4.57 17.05 -0.23
CA LEU A 198 -3.69 15.94 0.09
C LEU A 198 -2.72 16.26 1.23
N ASP A 199 -2.16 17.46 1.25
CA ASP A 199 -1.23 17.90 2.30
C ASP A 199 -1.95 18.00 3.64
N MET A 200 -3.16 18.57 3.65
CA MET A 200 -4.01 18.62 4.85
C MET A 200 -4.41 17.22 5.33
N ALA A 201 -4.68 16.29 4.42
CA ALA A 201 -4.97 14.90 4.77
C ALA A 201 -3.74 14.20 5.39
N LEU A 202 -2.55 14.44 4.85
CA LEU A 202 -1.30 13.92 5.39
C LEU A 202 -0.99 14.51 6.77
N GLN A 203 -1.23 15.82 6.97
CA GLN A 203 -1.05 16.48 8.26
C GLN A 203 -2.03 15.93 9.32
N SER A 204 -3.29 15.74 8.94
CA SER A 204 -4.30 15.14 9.81
C SER A 204 -3.93 13.70 10.19
N LEU A 205 -3.44 12.90 9.23
CA LEU A 205 -2.92 11.55 9.49
C LEU A 205 -1.74 11.59 10.47
N GLN A 206 -0.80 12.52 10.27
CA GLN A 206 0.33 12.71 11.17
C GLN A 206 -0.13 13.04 12.59
N ASN A 207 -1.15 13.88 12.75
CA ASN A 207 -1.73 14.22 14.05
C ASN A 207 -2.37 12.99 14.72
N ILE A 208 -3.10 12.16 13.97
CA ILE A 208 -3.71 10.92 14.50
C ILE A 208 -2.62 9.96 14.98
N THR A 209 -1.56 9.74 14.20
CA THR A 209 -0.48 8.81 14.56
C THR A 209 0.50 9.37 15.59
N ALA A 210 0.56 10.70 15.78
CA ALA A 210 1.40 11.33 16.80
C ALA A 210 0.83 11.18 18.21
N ARG A 211 -0.50 11.17 18.36
CA ARG A 211 -1.19 11.06 19.65
C ARG A 211 -0.77 9.79 20.40
N ARG A 212 -0.23 9.97 21.61
CA ARG A 212 0.10 8.89 22.54
C ARG A 212 -1.03 8.77 23.55
N ASN A 213 -1.59 7.57 23.66
CA ASN A 213 -2.59 7.23 24.65
C ASN A 213 -2.27 5.83 25.19
N PRO A 214 -1.54 5.72 26.32
CA PRO A 214 -1.13 4.44 26.87
C PRO A 214 -2.35 3.64 27.34
N ASN A 215 -2.58 2.50 26.69
CA ASN A 215 -3.65 1.57 27.03
C ASN A 215 -3.06 0.36 27.75
N PHE A 216 -3.63 0.02 28.90
CA PHE A 216 -3.22 -1.11 29.72
C PHE A 216 -4.22 -2.26 29.58
N TYR A 217 -3.71 -3.45 29.29
CA TYR A 217 -4.47 -4.67 29.16
C TYR A 217 -3.98 -5.67 30.20
N MET A 218 -4.89 -6.14 31.05
CA MET A 218 -4.61 -7.23 31.98
C MET A 218 -4.87 -8.55 31.26
N ILE A 219 -3.79 -9.29 30.97
CA ILE A 219 -3.86 -10.59 30.30
C ILE A 219 -3.94 -11.67 31.37
N SER A 220 -4.98 -12.49 31.31
CA SER A 220 -5.27 -13.56 32.27
C SER A 220 -5.61 -14.86 31.57
N ASN A 221 -5.20 -15.96 32.18
CA ASN A 221 -5.57 -17.32 31.84
C ASN A 221 -6.54 -17.87 32.91
N THR A 222 -7.01 -19.11 32.73
CA THR A 222 -7.86 -19.85 33.69
C THR A 222 -7.20 -19.97 35.07
N TRP A 223 -5.87 -20.07 35.17
CA TRP A 223 -5.13 -20.11 36.44
C TRP A 223 -4.84 -18.73 37.06
N GLY A 224 -5.16 -17.63 36.39
CA GLY A 224 -5.00 -16.28 36.92
C GLY A 224 -4.30 -15.31 35.97
N LYS A 225 -3.68 -14.27 36.52
CA LYS A 225 -3.07 -13.18 35.75
C LYS A 225 -1.70 -13.59 35.22
N VAL A 226 -1.45 -13.35 33.93
CA VAL A 226 -0.19 -13.71 33.26
C VAL A 226 0.71 -12.49 33.11
N ALA A 227 0.18 -11.37 32.61
CA ALA A 227 0.95 -10.15 32.44
C ALA A 227 0.04 -8.94 32.29
N ARG A 228 0.54 -7.76 32.63
CA ARG A 228 -0.07 -6.49 32.24
C ARG A 228 0.69 -5.94 31.03
N PHE A 229 0.01 -5.85 29.89
CA PHE A 229 0.57 -5.29 28.66
C PHE A 229 0.17 -3.82 28.51
N CYS A 230 1.12 -2.95 28.18
CA CYS A 230 0.88 -1.54 27.85
C CYS A 230 1.29 -1.26 26.41
N ILE A 231 0.41 -0.63 25.64
CA ILE A 231 0.71 -0.10 24.31
C ILE A 231 0.50 1.41 24.30
N PHE A 232 1.47 2.15 23.77
CA PHE A 232 1.46 3.62 23.85
C PHE A 232 0.57 4.30 22.81
N LYS A 233 0.21 3.60 21.73
CA LYS A 233 -0.63 4.12 20.65
C LYS A 233 -1.51 3.02 20.05
N PRO A 234 -2.76 3.30 19.67
CA PRO A 234 -3.60 2.35 18.93
C PRO A 234 -3.45 2.49 17.40
N ALA A 235 -2.82 3.57 16.93
CA ALA A 235 -2.71 3.96 15.53
C ALA A 235 -1.26 4.23 15.14
N TYR A 236 -0.82 3.63 14.04
CA TYR A 236 0.55 3.69 13.55
C TYR A 236 0.60 4.01 12.05
N LYS A 237 1.68 4.63 11.59
CA LYS A 237 1.96 4.77 10.14
C LYS A 237 2.94 3.69 9.67
N LEU A 238 2.94 3.43 8.37
CA LEU A 238 3.96 2.58 7.73
C LEU A 238 5.38 3.08 8.08
N GLY A 239 6.27 2.16 8.47
CA GLY A 239 7.65 2.46 8.84
C GLY A 239 7.87 2.87 10.29
N GLU A 240 6.83 2.95 11.13
CA GLU A 240 6.99 3.11 12.58
C GLU A 240 7.28 1.78 13.28
N ASP A 241 7.84 1.88 14.48
CA ASP A 241 7.98 0.76 15.39
C ASP A 241 6.84 0.77 16.42
N ILE A 242 6.21 -0.38 16.60
CA ILE A 242 5.23 -0.61 17.66
C ILE A 242 6.01 -0.88 18.93
N ILE A 243 5.88 0.05 19.88
CA ILE A 243 6.51 -0.04 21.19
C ILE A 243 5.43 -0.39 22.23
N GLY A 244 5.72 -1.39 23.06
CA GLY A 244 4.90 -1.77 24.20
C GLY A 244 5.75 -2.26 25.36
N THR A 245 5.13 -2.42 26.54
CA THR A 245 5.80 -2.97 27.71
C THR A 245 4.96 -4.06 28.35
N PHE A 246 5.64 -5.06 28.90
CA PHE A 246 5.05 -6.10 29.72
C PHE A 246 5.50 -5.92 31.15
N ASP A 247 4.54 -6.03 32.05
CA ASP A 247 4.76 -6.02 33.49
C ASP A 247 4.23 -7.33 34.07
N PHE A 248 5.16 -8.12 34.60
CA PHE A 248 4.90 -9.41 35.21
C PHE A 248 4.81 -9.32 36.74
N THR A 249 4.99 -8.15 37.35
CA THR A 249 4.93 -8.01 38.82
C THR A 249 3.55 -8.32 39.41
N VAL A 250 2.49 -8.15 38.61
CA VAL A 250 1.10 -8.45 38.98
C VAL A 250 0.69 -9.87 38.54
N ALA A 251 1.61 -10.64 37.95
CA ALA A 251 1.33 -11.98 37.46
C ALA A 251 1.20 -12.97 38.63
N THR A 252 0.17 -13.80 38.58
CA THR A 252 -0.01 -14.94 39.48
C THR A 252 0.47 -16.24 38.83
N VAL A 253 0.60 -16.25 37.50
CA VAL A 253 1.07 -17.39 36.71
C VAL A 253 2.42 -17.02 36.08
N ASN A 254 3.40 -17.90 36.21
CA ASN A 254 4.73 -17.66 35.65
C ASN A 254 4.70 -17.75 34.12
N CYS A 255 5.04 -16.64 33.47
CA CYS A 255 5.22 -16.58 32.03
C CYS A 255 6.66 -17.00 31.69
N MET A 256 6.80 -18.11 30.95
CA MET A 256 8.10 -18.64 30.51
C MET A 256 8.59 -17.90 29.27
N GLN A 257 7.69 -17.65 28.33
CA GLN A 257 8.00 -17.05 27.06
C GLN A 257 6.84 -16.19 26.57
N VAL A 258 7.18 -15.10 25.91
CA VAL A 258 6.24 -14.27 25.15
C VAL A 258 6.69 -14.19 23.70
N SER A 259 5.75 -14.27 22.78
CA SER A 259 5.98 -13.98 21.38
C SER A 259 4.88 -13.05 20.88
N VAL A 260 5.25 -11.98 20.19
CA VAL A 260 4.31 -11.02 19.62
C VAL A 260 4.57 -10.91 18.13
N SER A 261 3.52 -11.03 17.34
CA SER A 261 3.60 -10.99 15.89
C SER A 261 2.65 -9.97 15.30
N LEU A 262 3.12 -9.22 14.31
CA LEU A 262 2.30 -8.32 13.52
C LEU A 262 1.65 -9.14 12.42
N GLN A 263 0.34 -9.33 12.53
CA GLN A 263 -0.45 -10.14 11.62
C GLN A 263 -1.37 -9.27 10.79
N CYS A 264 -1.46 -9.61 9.51
CA CYS A 264 -2.39 -9.07 8.55
C CYS A 264 -3.46 -10.13 8.29
N GLU A 265 -4.71 -9.74 8.48
CA GLU A 265 -5.89 -10.59 8.32
C GLU A 265 -6.62 -10.17 7.04
N GLU A 266 -6.59 -11.04 6.04
CA GLU A 266 -7.25 -10.90 4.75
C GLU A 266 -8.56 -11.70 4.78
N GLU A 267 -9.70 -11.01 4.88
CA GLU A 267 -11.04 -11.58 4.92
C GLU A 267 -11.73 -11.37 3.57
N THR A 268 -12.14 -12.45 2.89
CA THR A 268 -12.94 -12.40 1.65
C THR A 268 -14.25 -13.15 1.83
N PHE A 269 -15.23 -12.79 1.00
CA PHE A 269 -16.53 -13.45 0.93
C PHE A 269 -16.53 -14.42 -0.26
N ILE A 270 -16.79 -15.70 -0.01
CA ILE A 270 -16.88 -16.72 -1.07
C ILE A 270 -18.24 -16.64 -1.77
N ASP A 271 -19.34 -16.41 -1.03
CA ASP A 271 -20.69 -16.18 -1.56
C ASP A 271 -21.41 -15.05 -0.79
N VAL A 272 -21.88 -14.03 -1.52
CA VAL A 272 -22.64 -12.89 -0.94
C VAL A 272 -23.95 -13.33 -0.28
N ASN A 273 -24.53 -14.44 -0.74
CA ASN A 273 -25.81 -14.98 -0.25
C ASN A 273 -25.67 -15.91 0.97
N ASN A 274 -24.46 -16.26 1.40
CA ASN A 274 -24.23 -17.17 2.52
C ASN A 274 -23.14 -16.61 3.43
N GLU A 275 -23.55 -15.90 4.49
CA GLU A 275 -22.64 -15.23 5.44
C GLU A 275 -21.63 -16.18 6.12
N ASN A 276 -21.88 -17.48 6.09
CA ASN A 276 -20.98 -18.50 6.64
C ASN A 276 -19.82 -18.89 5.71
N SER A 277 -19.74 -18.32 4.50
CA SER A 277 -18.70 -18.62 3.51
C SER A 277 -17.55 -17.60 3.52
N LYS A 278 -17.09 -17.20 4.71
CA LYS A 278 -15.96 -16.30 4.86
C LYS A 278 -14.64 -17.07 4.77
N GLN A 279 -13.73 -16.60 3.94
CA GLN A 279 -12.36 -17.09 3.92
C GLN A 279 -11.44 -16.08 4.57
N VAL A 280 -10.72 -16.49 5.61
CA VAL A 280 -9.72 -15.66 6.29
C VAL A 280 -8.34 -16.25 6.06
N ARG A 281 -7.41 -15.42 5.57
CA ARG A 281 -5.98 -15.74 5.49
C ARG A 281 -5.20 -14.79 6.40
N ILE A 282 -4.24 -15.34 7.12
CA ILE A 282 -3.41 -14.59 8.04
C ILE A 282 -1.97 -14.64 7.54
N ILE A 283 -1.34 -13.48 7.44
CA ILE A 283 0.06 -13.31 7.03
C ILE A 283 0.80 -12.60 8.15
N THR A 284 1.91 -13.19 8.60
CA THR A 284 2.77 -12.59 9.63
C THR A 284 3.91 -11.81 8.97
N TYR A 285 4.11 -10.55 9.38
CA TYR A 285 5.13 -9.66 8.80
C TYR A 285 6.36 -9.45 9.68
N SER A 286 6.16 -9.32 11.00
CA SER A 286 7.25 -9.20 11.97
C SER A 286 6.90 -10.01 13.21
N LYS A 287 7.93 -10.56 13.87
CA LYS A 287 7.79 -11.34 15.10
C LYS A 287 8.88 -10.91 16.08
N HIS A 288 8.46 -10.61 17.29
CA HIS A 288 9.32 -10.45 18.46
C HIS A 288 9.11 -11.65 19.37
N HIS A 289 10.19 -12.21 19.90
CA HIS A 289 10.15 -13.39 20.74
C HIS A 289 11.17 -13.25 21.86
N GLU A 290 10.74 -13.53 23.09
CA GLU A 290 11.57 -13.43 24.27
C GLU A 290 11.21 -14.52 25.30
N VAL A 291 12.24 -15.07 25.94
CA VAL A 291 12.11 -15.95 27.09
C VAL A 291 12.16 -15.08 28.34
N CYS A 292 11.05 -15.03 29.08
CA CYS A 292 10.80 -14.06 30.15
C CYS A 292 10.69 -14.68 31.54
N LEU A 293 11.20 -15.91 31.74
CA LEU A 293 11.20 -16.55 33.05
C LEU A 293 11.98 -15.70 34.07
N GLY A 294 11.31 -15.28 35.14
CA GLY A 294 11.90 -14.47 36.21
C GLY A 294 11.97 -12.97 35.93
N TYR A 295 11.52 -12.51 34.76
CA TYR A 295 11.54 -11.09 34.44
C TYR A 295 10.40 -10.36 35.14
N LYS A 296 10.67 -9.19 35.72
CA LYS A 296 9.64 -8.30 36.27
C LYS A 296 9.02 -7.42 35.19
N TYR A 297 9.85 -6.97 34.24
CA TYR A 297 9.44 -6.12 33.14
C TYR A 297 10.18 -6.53 31.86
N THR A 298 9.52 -6.38 30.72
CA THR A 298 10.20 -6.39 29.42
C THR A 298 9.54 -5.41 28.44
N GLN A 299 10.22 -5.11 27.34
CA GLN A 299 9.77 -4.21 26.30
C GLN A 299 9.58 -4.94 24.97
N LEU A 300 8.56 -4.54 24.24
CA LEU A 300 8.29 -4.96 22.87
C LEU A 300 8.70 -3.83 21.93
N ILE A 301 9.51 -4.17 20.92
CA ILE A 301 9.77 -3.30 19.76
C ILE A 301 9.51 -4.14 18.52
N LEU A 302 8.49 -3.76 17.75
CA LEU A 302 8.05 -4.52 16.58
C LEU A 302 7.95 -3.60 15.35
N PRO A 303 8.85 -3.73 14.36
CA PRO A 303 8.89 -2.83 13.22
C PRO A 303 7.74 -3.09 12.24
N ILE A 304 7.14 -2.01 11.74
CA ILE A 304 6.14 -2.04 10.66
C ILE A 304 6.84 -1.81 9.31
N PRO A 305 6.85 -2.78 8.39
CA PRO A 305 7.56 -2.61 7.13
C PRO A 305 6.91 -1.55 6.22
N LEU A 306 7.72 -0.74 5.54
CA LEU A 306 7.23 0.30 4.62
C LEU A 306 6.49 -0.24 3.39
N HIS A 307 6.76 -1.50 3.01
CA HIS A 307 6.20 -2.12 1.81
C HIS A 307 4.83 -2.77 2.04
N VAL A 308 4.28 -2.76 3.25
CA VAL A 308 2.95 -3.35 3.51
C VAL A 308 1.83 -2.39 3.10
N THR A 309 0.62 -2.91 2.97
CA THR A 309 -0.56 -2.09 2.63
C THR A 309 -1.37 -1.85 3.91
N PRO A 310 -1.71 -0.60 4.24
CA PRO A 310 -2.57 -0.27 5.37
C PRO A 310 -3.95 -0.93 5.28
N ALA A 311 -4.71 -0.85 6.37
CA ALA A 311 -6.05 -1.41 6.40
C ALA A 311 -6.95 -0.77 5.32
N PHE A 312 -7.70 -1.58 4.61
CA PHE A 312 -8.66 -1.13 3.61
C PHE A 312 -9.80 -2.14 3.49
N THR A 313 -10.94 -1.70 2.96
CA THR A 313 -12.11 -2.54 2.75
C THR A 313 -12.68 -2.26 1.38
N THR A 314 -12.97 -3.33 0.65
CA THR A 314 -13.63 -3.32 -0.66
C THR A 314 -14.82 -4.27 -0.61
N GLN A 315 -15.60 -4.34 -1.69
CA GLN A 315 -16.68 -5.33 -1.81
C GLN A 315 -16.17 -6.78 -1.78
N LEU A 316 -14.92 -7.00 -2.19
CA LEU A 316 -14.33 -8.33 -2.34
C LEU A 316 -13.51 -8.77 -1.11
N VAL A 317 -12.72 -7.85 -0.56
CA VAL A 317 -11.75 -8.13 0.50
C VAL A 317 -11.71 -7.03 1.56
N SER A 318 -11.60 -7.46 2.80
CA SER A 318 -11.34 -6.62 3.97
C SER A 318 -9.97 -6.96 4.55
N LEU A 319 -9.07 -5.98 4.58
CA LEU A 319 -7.73 -6.10 5.15
C LEU A 319 -7.68 -5.46 6.54
N LYS A 320 -7.39 -6.27 7.56
CA LYS A 320 -7.28 -5.83 8.97
C LYS A 320 -5.89 -6.13 9.52
N TRP A 321 -5.47 -5.38 10.53
CA TRP A 321 -4.17 -5.55 11.20
C TRP A 321 -4.37 -5.84 12.69
N ARG A 322 -3.60 -6.78 13.22
CA ARG A 322 -3.62 -7.14 14.64
C ARG A 322 -2.23 -7.51 15.16
N LEU A 323 -2.01 -7.26 16.43
CA LEU A 323 -0.93 -7.85 17.21
C LEU A 323 -1.42 -9.17 17.77
N HIS A 324 -0.69 -10.24 17.49
CA HIS A 324 -1.00 -11.58 17.97
C HIS A 324 0.06 -12.03 18.95
N PHE A 325 -0.37 -12.29 20.17
CA PHE A 325 0.45 -12.65 21.30
C PHE A 325 0.29 -14.13 21.58
N GLU A 326 1.41 -14.82 21.70
CA GLU A 326 1.51 -16.21 22.14
C GLU A 326 2.30 -16.20 23.45
N PHE A 327 1.67 -16.64 24.53
CA PHE A 327 2.34 -16.80 25.83
C PHE A 327 2.52 -18.27 26.12
N VAL A 328 3.68 -18.63 26.63
CA VAL A 328 3.93 -19.94 27.22
C VAL A 328 3.98 -19.74 28.72
N THR A 329 3.02 -20.32 29.43
CA THR A 329 2.89 -20.22 30.89
C THR A 329 3.21 -21.56 31.54
N SER A 330 3.79 -21.54 32.74
CA SER A 330 3.99 -22.75 33.54
C SER A 330 2.81 -22.98 34.48
N THR A 331 2.34 -24.22 34.58
CA THR A 331 1.30 -24.63 35.54
C THR A 331 1.88 -25.02 36.90
N ASN A 332 3.21 -25.14 37.01
CA ASN A 332 3.88 -25.51 38.24
C ASN A 332 4.03 -24.31 39.18
N LYS A 333 3.28 -24.32 40.29
CA LYS A 333 3.33 -23.26 41.33
C LYS A 333 4.64 -23.25 42.14
N GLN A 334 5.42 -24.32 42.11
CA GLN A 334 6.69 -24.43 42.82
C GLN A 334 7.90 -24.08 41.95
N LEU A 335 7.68 -23.54 40.75
CA LEU A 335 8.77 -23.14 39.88
C LEU A 335 9.55 -21.99 40.52
N ALA A 336 10.74 -22.28 41.03
CA ALA A 336 11.62 -21.25 41.59
C ALA A 336 12.03 -20.29 40.47
N THR A 337 11.65 -19.02 40.60
CA THR A 337 12.20 -17.97 39.73
C THR A 337 13.64 -17.67 40.14
N PRO A 338 14.51 -17.32 39.18
CA PRO A 338 15.87 -16.88 39.51
C PRO A 338 15.78 -15.64 40.40
N ASP A 339 16.35 -15.72 41.61
CA ASP A 339 16.50 -14.59 42.51
C ASP A 339 17.91 -14.01 42.37
N LEU A 340 18.06 -12.70 42.55
CA LEU A 340 19.34 -11.99 42.35
C LEU A 340 20.43 -12.47 43.32
N ASP A 341 20.03 -13.01 44.47
CA ASP A 341 20.92 -13.45 45.54
C ASP A 341 21.30 -14.94 45.45
N GLN A 342 20.70 -15.70 44.51
CA GLN A 342 21.00 -17.12 44.29
C GLN A 342 21.95 -17.32 43.10
N PHE A 343 23.22 -17.62 43.39
CA PHE A 343 24.24 -17.93 42.38
C PHE A 343 24.12 -19.34 41.78
N ASP A 344 23.40 -20.26 42.44
CA ASP A 344 23.31 -21.68 42.06
C ASP A 344 21.95 -22.05 41.43
N TRP A 345 21.19 -21.07 40.94
CA TRP A 345 19.90 -21.37 40.31
C TRP A 345 20.10 -22.18 39.02
N GLN A 346 19.55 -23.39 38.99
CA GLN A 346 19.51 -24.24 37.81
C GLN A 346 18.08 -24.32 37.28
N ALA A 347 17.94 -24.09 35.98
CA ALA A 347 16.66 -24.27 35.30
C ALA A 347 16.21 -25.74 35.40
N PRO A 348 14.94 -26.01 35.75
CA PRO A 348 14.41 -27.38 35.74
C PRO A 348 14.52 -28.00 34.34
N SER A 349 14.85 -29.29 34.28
CA SER A 349 14.99 -30.02 33.00
C SER A 349 13.67 -30.12 32.24
N ASP A 350 12.57 -30.32 32.97
CA ASP A 350 11.22 -30.41 32.43
C ASP A 350 10.26 -29.51 33.22
N VAL A 351 9.45 -28.73 32.50
CA VAL A 351 8.45 -27.85 33.09
C VAL A 351 7.12 -28.08 32.36
N PRO A 352 6.01 -28.33 33.08
CA PRO A 352 4.71 -28.42 32.45
C PRO A 352 4.29 -27.03 31.94
N ILE A 353 4.16 -26.92 30.62
CA ILE A 353 3.83 -25.67 29.94
C ILE A 353 2.43 -25.71 29.34
N GLU A 354 1.83 -24.53 29.23
CA GLU A 354 0.62 -24.29 28.48
C GLU A 354 0.78 -23.07 27.59
N THR A 355 0.20 -23.12 26.40
CA THR A 355 0.17 -22.00 25.47
C THR A 355 -1.17 -21.30 25.51
N MET A 356 -1.15 -19.99 25.58
CA MET A 356 -2.34 -19.16 25.40
C MET A 356 -2.10 -18.10 24.33
N VAL A 357 -3.20 -17.70 23.69
CA VAL A 357 -3.19 -16.72 22.62
C VAL A 357 -4.06 -15.54 23.00
N TRP A 358 -3.56 -14.34 22.70
CA TRP A 358 -4.34 -13.11 22.77
C TRP A 358 -4.12 -12.29 21.51
N SER A 359 -5.11 -11.53 21.07
CA SER A 359 -4.98 -10.70 19.86
C SER A 359 -5.57 -9.33 20.09
N LEU A 360 -4.84 -8.30 19.67
CA LEU A 360 -5.21 -6.89 19.81
C LEU A 360 -5.27 -6.24 18.42
N PRO A 361 -6.43 -5.76 17.96
CA PRO A 361 -6.52 -5.04 16.70
C PRO A 361 -5.77 -3.70 16.79
N ILE A 362 -5.08 -3.33 15.71
CA ILE A 362 -4.39 -2.04 15.59
C ILE A 362 -4.78 -1.35 14.29
N ARG A 363 -4.70 -0.01 14.28
CA ARG A 363 -4.95 0.77 13.06
C ARG A 363 -3.63 1.12 12.40
N LEU A 364 -3.53 0.82 11.12
CA LEU A 364 -2.35 1.12 10.31
C LEU A 364 -2.75 2.08 9.20
N TYR A 365 -1.97 3.15 9.04
CA TYR A 365 -2.20 4.23 8.10
C TYR A 365 -1.06 4.38 7.09
N SER A 366 -1.37 4.94 5.94
CA SER A 366 -0.37 5.29 4.92
C SER A 366 0.62 6.33 5.44
N THR A 367 1.79 6.38 4.81
CA THR A 367 2.80 7.43 5.05
C THR A 367 3.01 8.23 3.77
N ILE A 368 3.93 9.19 3.80
CA ILE A 368 4.28 10.00 2.64
C ILE A 368 4.80 9.07 1.52
N PRO A 369 4.25 9.14 0.29
CA PRO A 369 4.62 8.22 -0.80
C PRO A 369 6.11 8.15 -1.10
N ILE A 370 6.83 9.27 -0.96
CA ILE A 370 8.27 9.34 -1.22
C ILE A 370 9.09 8.41 -0.30
N HIS A 371 8.69 8.27 0.97
CA HIS A 371 9.35 7.39 1.92
C HIS A 371 9.15 5.91 1.52
N VAL A 372 7.96 5.56 1.06
CA VAL A 372 7.67 4.21 0.57
C VAL A 372 8.42 3.92 -0.73
N ALA A 373 8.48 4.90 -1.64
CA ALA A 373 9.19 4.77 -2.91
C ALA A 373 10.70 4.51 -2.72
N GLN A 374 11.32 5.17 -1.74
CA GLN A 374 12.72 4.93 -1.36
C GLN A 374 12.95 3.50 -0.85
N GLY A 375 11.99 2.95 -0.08
CA GLY A 375 12.08 1.60 0.47
C GLY A 375 11.84 0.47 -0.54
N VAL A 376 11.22 0.72 -1.70
CA VAL A 376 10.75 -0.31 -2.64
C VAL A 376 11.60 -0.43 -3.92
N GLN A 377 12.61 0.42 -4.13
CA GLN A 377 13.58 0.38 -5.26
C GLN A 377 12.97 -0.09 -6.61
N SER A 378 11.98 0.64 -7.13
CA SER A 378 11.41 0.35 -8.46
C SER A 378 11.96 1.31 -9.53
N ASN A 379 12.11 0.82 -10.76
CA ASN A 379 12.51 1.66 -11.88
C ASN A 379 11.45 2.73 -12.14
N THR A 380 11.90 3.99 -12.22
CA THR A 380 11.03 5.13 -12.55
C THR A 380 10.95 5.40 -14.04
N ILE A 381 11.83 4.77 -14.83
CA ILE A 381 11.91 4.88 -16.28
C ILE A 381 11.59 3.52 -16.89
N HIS A 382 10.61 3.50 -17.79
CA HIS A 382 10.28 2.34 -18.59
C HIS A 382 10.37 2.69 -20.06
N SER A 383 10.90 1.78 -20.88
CA SER A 383 11.02 2.00 -22.30
C SER A 383 10.50 0.82 -23.12
N LEU A 384 10.05 1.14 -24.34
CA LEU A 384 9.55 0.20 -25.32
C LEU A 384 10.13 0.56 -26.68
N LYS A 385 10.81 -0.39 -27.32
CA LYS A 385 11.34 -0.21 -28.67
C LYS A 385 10.34 -0.73 -29.70
N MET A 386 10.02 0.11 -30.67
CA MET A 386 9.14 -0.21 -31.78
C MET A 386 9.95 -0.34 -33.06
N TYR A 387 10.16 -1.60 -33.47
CA TYR A 387 10.77 -1.97 -34.74
C TYR A 387 9.85 -1.71 -35.92
#